data_AF-A0A6J6PD89-F1
#
_entry.id   AF-A0A6J6PD89-F1
#
_cell.length_a   1.000
_cell.length_b   1.000
_cell.length_c   1.000
_cell.angle_alpha   90.00
_cell.angle_beta   90.00
_cell.angle_gamma   90.00
#
_symmetry.space_group_name_H-M   'P 1'
#
loop_
_entity.id
_entity.type
_entity.pdbx_description
1 polymer ?
#
loop_
_entity_poly.entity_id
_entity_poly.type
_entity_poly.pdbx_seq_one_letter_code
_entity_poly.pdbx_strand_id
1 'polypeptide(L)'
;MSTLDEVGSHDNWRCWLCDEPVDPEMSVNDSRGPSIDSMTTKSKGKNKSSTDVFGAERLAHRDCNTKKGAIAPVVAWPDHLFVVDPAPIIGSVERLSRKGGREVVARCPSEQDASDASEWLLDRLGRLVPSEQFETSVESGGGQFLLVLRA
;
A
#
# COMPACT_ATOMS: atom_id res chain seq x y z
N MET A 1 22.45 0.07 5.50
CA MET A 1 21.79 -0.41 4.27
C MET A 1 21.73 -1.90 4.41
N SER A 2 20.52 -2.42 4.50
CA SER A 2 20.25 -3.84 4.51
C SER A 2 20.65 -4.47 3.17
N THR A 3 20.95 -5.76 3.20
CA THR A 3 21.22 -6.54 1.98
C THR A 3 19.91 -6.81 1.24
N LEU A 4 20.00 -7.15 -0.05
CA LEU A 4 18.82 -7.48 -0.83
C LEU A 4 18.08 -8.69 -0.25
N ASP A 5 18.81 -9.69 0.25
CA ASP A 5 18.23 -10.88 0.88
C ASP A 5 17.50 -10.57 2.18
N GLU A 6 18.01 -9.65 2.99
CA GLU A 6 17.35 -9.19 4.23
C GLU A 6 16.03 -8.48 3.92
N VAL A 7 16.05 -7.53 2.98
CA VAL A 7 14.86 -6.78 2.55
C VAL A 7 13.86 -7.70 1.84
N GLY A 8 14.36 -8.60 0.99
CA GLY A 8 13.56 -9.59 0.29
C GLY A 8 12.86 -10.53 1.26
N SER A 9 13.58 -11.05 2.26
CA SER A 9 12.99 -11.93 3.28
C SER A 9 11.97 -11.20 4.14
N HIS A 10 12.23 -9.94 4.52
CA HIS A 10 11.28 -9.11 5.27
C HIS A 10 9.96 -8.92 4.51
N ASP A 11 10.03 -8.65 3.21
CA ASP A 11 8.85 -8.43 2.35
C ASP A 11 8.33 -9.72 1.70
N ASN A 12 8.77 -10.89 2.18
CA ASN A 12 8.39 -12.20 1.65
C ASN A 12 8.54 -12.31 0.11
N TRP A 13 9.61 -11.70 -0.42
CA TRP A 13 9.92 -11.60 -1.85
C TRP A 13 8.75 -11.07 -2.69
N ARG A 14 7.99 -10.12 -2.15
CA ARG A 14 6.90 -9.43 -2.85
C ARG A 14 7.21 -7.96 -2.98
N CYS A 15 6.89 -7.40 -4.14
CA CYS A 15 7.04 -5.97 -4.35
C CYS A 15 6.04 -5.22 -3.48
N TRP A 16 6.52 -4.30 -2.65
CA TRP A 16 5.67 -3.55 -1.73
C TRP A 16 4.62 -2.67 -2.44
N LEU A 17 4.84 -2.31 -3.71
CA LEU A 17 3.93 -1.44 -4.49
C LEU A 17 2.86 -2.20 -5.27
N CYS A 18 3.26 -3.15 -6.13
CA CYS A 18 2.33 -3.91 -6.95
C CYS A 18 1.86 -5.23 -6.31
N ASP A 19 2.44 -5.63 -5.18
CA ASP A 19 2.17 -6.90 -4.50
C ASP A 19 2.55 -8.16 -5.29
N GLU A 20 3.21 -8.04 -6.43
CA GLU A 20 3.60 -9.21 -7.22
C GLU A 20 4.91 -9.82 -6.70
N PRO A 21 5.11 -11.14 -6.87
CA PRO A 21 6.37 -11.79 -6.55
C PRO A 21 7.56 -11.15 -7.27
N VAL A 22 8.69 -11.07 -6.59
CA VAL A 22 9.97 -10.61 -7.10
C VAL A 22 10.92 -11.80 -7.12
N ASP A 23 11.51 -12.08 -8.28
CA ASP A 23 12.47 -13.17 -8.44
C ASP A 23 13.86 -12.72 -7.93
N PRO A 24 14.44 -13.38 -6.90
CA PRO A 24 15.77 -13.05 -6.38
C PRO A 24 16.89 -13.22 -7.41
N GLU A 25 16.75 -14.18 -8.32
CA GLU A 25 17.79 -14.55 -9.28
C GLU A 25 17.70 -13.76 -10.58
N MET A 26 16.61 -13.00 -10.76
CA MET A 26 16.44 -12.17 -11.94
C MET A 26 17.44 -11.02 -11.94
N SER A 27 17.94 -10.69 -13.13
CA SER A 27 18.91 -9.61 -13.28
C SER A 27 18.39 -8.30 -12.71
N VAL A 28 19.19 -7.61 -11.89
CA VAL A 28 18.90 -6.26 -11.38
C VAL A 28 18.81 -5.18 -12.48
N ASN A 29 19.12 -5.53 -13.73
CA ASN A 29 18.92 -4.64 -14.88
C ASN A 29 17.59 -4.89 -15.60
N ASP A 30 16.90 -5.99 -15.28
CA ASP A 30 15.56 -6.28 -15.79
C ASP A 30 14.52 -5.40 -15.07
N SER A 31 13.48 -4.99 -15.81
CA SER A 31 12.32 -4.26 -15.30
C SER A 31 11.64 -4.98 -14.12
N ARG A 32 11.56 -6.31 -14.18
CA ARG A 32 11.02 -7.21 -13.16
C ARG A 32 12.09 -7.70 -12.18
N GLY A 33 13.33 -7.23 -12.31
CA GLY A 33 14.41 -7.55 -11.38
C GLY A 33 14.20 -6.94 -10.00
N PRO A 34 14.87 -7.49 -8.97
CA PRO A 34 14.76 -7.02 -7.60
C PRO A 34 15.49 -5.69 -7.38
N SER A 35 14.94 -4.83 -6.53
CA SER A 35 15.56 -3.57 -6.12
C SER A 35 15.15 -3.16 -4.70
N ILE A 36 16.02 -2.41 -4.03
CA ILE A 36 15.72 -1.81 -2.72
C ILE A 36 15.18 -0.40 -2.94
N ASP A 37 13.95 -0.15 -2.50
CA ASP A 37 13.35 1.18 -2.42
C ASP A 37 13.60 1.76 -1.01
N SER A 38 14.25 2.91 -0.95
CA SER A 38 14.62 3.57 0.31
C SER A 38 13.52 4.50 0.86
N MET A 39 12.33 4.52 0.24
CA MET A 39 11.14 5.30 0.64
C MET A 39 11.45 6.72 1.15
N THR A 40 12.43 7.37 0.53
CA THR A 40 12.87 8.72 0.89
C THR A 40 11.95 9.73 0.21
N THR A 41 10.76 9.92 0.78
CA THR A 41 9.85 11.00 0.33
C THR A 41 10.35 12.36 0.85
N LYS A 42 10.17 13.42 0.05
CA LYS A 42 10.67 14.79 0.35
C LYS A 42 10.00 15.48 1.54
N SER A 43 9.00 14.87 2.17
CA SER A 43 8.16 15.52 3.19
C SER A 43 8.77 15.37 4.58
N LYS A 44 9.87 16.11 4.83
CA LYS A 44 10.40 16.34 6.17
C LYS A 44 9.36 17.03 7.05
N GLY A 45 8.80 16.29 8.01
CA GLY A 45 8.07 16.81 9.17
C GLY A 45 8.39 15.96 10.39
N LYS A 46 8.49 16.57 11.57
CA LYS A 46 8.99 15.98 12.84
C LYS A 46 8.10 14.88 13.47
N ASN A 47 7.13 14.33 12.76
CA ASN A 47 6.26 13.23 13.20
C ASN A 47 6.44 12.06 12.23
N LYS A 48 6.28 10.81 12.71
CA LYS A 48 6.46 9.53 11.97
C LYS A 48 6.59 9.74 10.44
N SER A 49 7.81 9.61 9.94
CA SER A 49 8.14 9.64 8.50
C SER A 49 7.34 8.58 7.74
N SER A 50 7.20 8.70 6.42
CA SER A 50 6.74 7.59 5.56
C SER A 50 7.54 6.31 5.83
N THR A 51 8.82 6.48 6.17
CA THR A 51 9.76 5.46 6.64
C THR A 51 9.30 4.76 7.94
N ASP A 52 8.64 5.48 8.86
CA ASP A 52 8.16 4.92 10.13
C ASP A 52 6.85 4.14 9.96
N VAL A 53 6.06 4.45 8.93
CA VAL A 53 4.80 3.75 8.64
C VAL A 53 5.06 2.50 7.82
N PHE A 54 5.82 2.60 6.73
CA PHE A 54 6.00 1.50 5.79
C PHE A 54 7.34 0.76 5.93
N GLY A 55 8.27 1.21 6.80
CA GLY A 55 9.61 0.62 6.96
C GLY A 55 10.73 1.42 6.27
N ALA A 56 11.98 1.12 6.59
CA ALA A 56 13.11 1.94 6.11
C ALA A 56 13.59 1.62 4.70
N GLU A 57 13.62 0.34 4.34
CA GLU A 57 14.05 -0.17 3.03
C GLU A 57 13.06 -1.29 2.66
N ARG A 58 12.43 -1.19 1.48
CA ARG A 58 11.40 -2.13 1.00
C ARG A 58 11.77 -2.74 -0.35
N LEU A 59 11.34 -3.97 -0.59
CA LEU A 59 11.58 -4.68 -1.84
C LEU A 59 10.64 -4.17 -2.92
N ALA A 60 11.19 -3.71 -4.04
CA ALA A 60 10.41 -3.34 -5.22
C ALA A 60 10.98 -3.96 -6.49
N HIS A 61 10.13 -4.23 -7.49
CA HIS A 61 10.62 -4.39 -8.85
C HIS A 61 11.35 -3.12 -9.29
N ARG A 62 12.36 -3.26 -10.14
CA ARG A 62 13.14 -2.13 -10.65
C ARG A 62 12.28 -1.03 -11.27
N ASP A 63 11.24 -1.40 -12.01
CA ASP A 63 10.33 -0.44 -12.64
C ASP A 63 9.28 0.13 -11.67
N CYS A 64 8.91 -0.62 -10.63
CA CYS A 64 8.02 -0.11 -9.58
C CYS A 64 8.74 0.87 -8.66
N ASN A 65 10.05 0.71 -8.46
CA ASN A 65 10.85 1.51 -7.54
C ASN A 65 10.67 3.01 -7.82
N THR A 66 10.18 3.73 -6.81
CA THR A 66 9.78 5.14 -6.94
C THR A 66 10.96 6.09 -7.11
N LYS A 67 12.19 5.61 -6.90
CA LYS A 67 13.44 6.38 -6.83
C LYS A 67 13.29 7.55 -5.84
N LYS A 68 14.33 8.36 -5.66
CA LYS A 68 14.32 9.48 -4.70
C LYS A 68 13.45 10.67 -5.15
N GLY A 69 12.12 10.48 -5.19
CA GLY A 69 11.14 11.55 -5.15
C GLY A 69 10.66 12.14 -6.48
N ALA A 70 10.74 11.39 -7.59
CA ALA A 70 10.14 11.84 -8.86
C ALA A 70 8.70 11.31 -9.06
N ILE A 71 8.38 10.16 -8.48
CA ILE A 71 7.08 9.49 -8.65
C ILE A 71 6.52 9.18 -7.27
N ALA A 72 5.27 9.57 -7.01
CA ALA A 72 4.61 9.21 -5.76
C ALA A 72 4.32 7.69 -5.76
N PRO A 73 4.53 6.98 -4.64
CA PRO A 73 4.14 5.58 -4.53
C PRO A 73 2.63 5.44 -4.69
N VAL A 74 2.20 4.52 -5.55
CA VAL A 74 0.80 4.19 -5.78
C VAL A 74 0.62 2.70 -5.62
N VAL A 75 -0.30 2.31 -4.74
CA VAL A 75 -0.88 0.97 -4.70
C VAL A 75 -2.19 1.05 -5.45
N ALA A 76 -2.26 0.39 -6.61
CA ALA A 76 -3.46 0.40 -7.43
C ALA A 76 -4.53 -0.51 -6.82
N TRP A 77 -5.79 -0.10 -6.98
CA TRP A 77 -6.92 -1.00 -6.77
C TRP A 77 -6.99 -1.99 -7.95
N PRO A 78 -7.23 -3.29 -7.70
CA PRO A 78 -7.39 -4.27 -8.74
C PRO A 78 -8.55 -3.94 -9.69
N ASP A 79 -8.34 -4.14 -10.99
CA ASP A 79 -9.34 -3.83 -12.03
C ASP A 79 -10.63 -4.64 -11.92
N HIS A 80 -10.62 -5.77 -11.21
CA HIS A 80 -11.80 -6.61 -11.01
C HIS A 80 -12.70 -6.11 -9.86
N LEU A 81 -12.23 -5.17 -9.03
CA LEU A 81 -13.03 -4.59 -7.96
C LEU A 81 -13.79 -3.37 -8.47
N PHE A 82 -15.10 -3.35 -8.27
CA PHE A 82 -15.92 -2.20 -8.66
C PHE A 82 -15.88 -1.11 -7.56
N VAL A 83 -14.83 -0.29 -7.60
CA VAL A 83 -14.68 0.88 -6.73
C VAL A 83 -14.84 2.19 -7.52
N VAL A 84 -15.61 3.12 -6.95
CA VAL A 84 -15.86 4.46 -7.48
C VAL A 84 -15.16 5.48 -6.58
N ASP A 85 -14.51 6.46 -7.20
CA ASP A 85 -13.71 7.50 -6.55
C ASP A 85 -12.73 6.94 -5.49
N PRO A 86 -11.83 6.00 -5.85
CA PRO A 86 -10.90 5.39 -4.91
C PRO A 86 -9.93 6.41 -4.32
N ALA A 87 -9.80 6.42 -3.00
CA ALA A 87 -8.79 7.20 -2.31
C ALA A 87 -7.38 6.61 -2.55
N PRO A 88 -6.32 7.44 -2.57
CA PRO A 88 -4.95 6.96 -2.63
C PRO A 88 -4.57 6.17 -1.36
N ILE A 89 -4.42 4.85 -1.47
CA ILE A 89 -4.18 3.93 -0.34
C ILE A 89 -3.00 4.38 0.53
N ILE A 90 -1.85 4.69 -0.08
CA ILE A 90 -0.66 5.13 0.67
C ILE A 90 -0.97 6.38 1.52
N GLY A 91 -1.61 7.38 0.91
CA GLY A 91 -1.93 8.62 1.60
C GLY A 91 -2.96 8.45 2.72
N SER A 92 -3.94 7.57 2.53
CA SER A 92 -4.94 7.24 3.56
C SER A 92 -4.29 6.53 4.74
N VAL A 93 -3.43 5.54 4.48
CA VAL A 93 -2.65 4.83 5.51
C VAL A 93 -1.77 5.80 6.28
N GLU A 94 -0.95 6.63 5.63
CA GLU A 94 -0.10 7.62 6.33
C GLU A 94 -0.90 8.55 7.24
N ARG A 95 -2.07 9.00 6.80
CA ARG A 95 -2.94 9.88 7.61
C ARG A 95 -3.50 9.14 8.81
N LEU A 96 -4.01 7.94 8.62
CA LEU A 96 -4.59 7.11 9.67
C LEU A 96 -3.52 6.67 10.67
N SER A 97 -2.36 6.19 10.24
CA SER A 97 -1.23 5.83 11.10
C SER A 97 -0.72 6.99 11.96
N ARG A 98 -0.86 8.23 11.47
CA ARG A 98 -0.40 9.45 12.18
C ARG A 98 -1.46 10.06 13.09
N LYS A 99 -2.74 10.05 12.69
CA LYS A 99 -3.81 10.78 13.37
C LYS A 99 -4.88 9.86 14.00
N GLY A 100 -4.88 8.58 13.68
CA GLY A 100 -5.96 7.64 13.95
C GLY A 100 -7.26 8.01 13.22
N GLY A 101 -8.34 7.36 13.62
CA GLY A 101 -9.71 7.73 13.21
C GLY A 101 -10.22 6.91 12.05
N ARG A 102 -10.97 7.55 11.14
CA ARG A 102 -11.61 6.87 10.01
C ARG A 102 -11.57 7.69 8.73
N GLU A 103 -11.45 7.03 7.59
CA GLU A 103 -11.47 7.63 6.26
C GLU A 103 -12.36 6.81 5.31
N VAL A 104 -13.20 7.49 4.51
CA VAL A 104 -13.90 6.84 3.40
C VAL A 104 -12.89 6.65 2.27
N VAL A 105 -12.60 5.41 1.89
CA VAL A 105 -11.54 5.06 0.93
C VAL A 105 -12.06 4.65 -0.44
N ALA A 106 -13.34 4.31 -0.56
CA ALA A 106 -14.00 4.04 -1.83
C ALA A 106 -15.52 4.12 -1.68
N ARG A 107 -16.22 4.26 -2.83
CA ARG A 107 -17.66 4.03 -2.93
C ARG A 107 -17.92 2.84 -3.82
N CYS A 108 -18.91 2.04 -3.49
CA CYS A 108 -19.21 0.79 -4.18
C CYS A 108 -20.69 0.78 -4.60
N PRO A 109 -21.03 0.29 -5.81
CA PRO A 109 -22.41 0.24 -6.28
C PRO A 109 -23.29 -0.71 -5.46
N SER A 110 -22.73 -1.84 -5.01
CA SER A 110 -23.43 -2.83 -4.19
C SER A 110 -22.71 -3.13 -2.87
N GLU A 111 -23.43 -3.76 -1.96
CA GLU A 111 -22.87 -4.24 -0.69
C GLU A 111 -21.81 -5.32 -0.93
N GLN A 112 -22.02 -6.17 -1.94
CA GLN A 112 -21.07 -7.21 -2.32
C GLN A 112 -19.76 -6.59 -2.83
N ASP A 113 -19.83 -5.59 -3.72
CA ASP A 113 -18.64 -4.88 -4.21
C ASP A 113 -17.86 -4.26 -3.05
N ALA A 114 -18.57 -3.69 -2.06
CA ALA A 114 -17.95 -3.13 -0.86
C ALA A 114 -17.29 -4.20 0.02
N SER A 115 -17.89 -5.38 0.14
CA SER A 115 -17.35 -6.52 0.87
C SER A 115 -16.09 -7.07 0.21
N ASP A 116 -16.11 -7.26 -1.12
CA ASP A 116 -14.97 -7.77 -1.88
C ASP A 116 -13.79 -6.79 -1.82
N ALA A 117 -14.09 -5.49 -1.97
CA ALA A 117 -13.08 -4.43 -1.83
C ALA A 117 -12.53 -4.33 -0.40
N SER A 118 -13.37 -4.55 0.62
CA SER A 118 -12.99 -4.59 2.02
C SER A 118 -12.01 -5.74 2.30
N GLU A 119 -12.35 -6.95 1.88
CA GLU A 119 -11.52 -8.14 2.06
C GLU A 119 -10.15 -7.97 1.39
N TRP A 120 -10.14 -7.53 0.12
CA TRP A 120 -8.90 -7.25 -0.59
C TRP A 120 -8.06 -6.18 0.10
N LEU A 121 -8.67 -5.07 0.53
CA LEU A 121 -7.94 -3.96 1.13
C LEU A 121 -7.28 -4.40 2.45
N LEU A 122 -8.01 -5.10 3.32
CA LEU A 122 -7.45 -5.57 4.60
C LEU A 122 -6.30 -6.56 4.39
N ASP A 123 -6.47 -7.51 3.48
CA ASP A 123 -5.42 -8.46 3.09
C ASP A 123 -4.18 -7.74 2.55
N ARG A 124 -4.38 -6.74 1.68
CA ARG A 124 -3.30 -5.92 1.13
C ARG A 124 -2.59 -5.10 2.20
N LEU A 125 -3.33 -4.47 3.11
CA LEU A 125 -2.78 -3.65 4.19
C LEU A 125 -2.00 -4.49 5.21
N GLY A 126 -2.48 -5.70 5.52
CA GLY A 126 -1.79 -6.64 6.40
C GLY A 126 -0.39 -7.00 5.89
N ARG A 127 -0.17 -7.04 4.57
CA ARG A 127 1.18 -7.19 3.98
C ARG A 127 1.95 -5.87 3.87
N LEU A 128 1.24 -4.78 3.58
CA LEU A 128 1.86 -3.47 3.33
C LEU A 128 2.45 -2.86 4.60
N VAL A 129 1.70 -2.92 5.71
CA VAL A 129 2.05 -2.38 7.04
C VAL A 129 1.69 -3.40 8.13
N PRO A 130 2.45 -4.50 8.26
CA PRO A 130 2.13 -5.57 9.21
C PRO A 130 2.22 -5.15 10.69
N SER A 131 2.85 -4.00 10.96
CA SER A 131 2.97 -3.43 12.32
C SER A 131 1.72 -2.68 12.80
N GLU A 132 0.75 -2.43 11.93
CA GLU A 132 -0.49 -1.71 12.26
C GLU A 132 -1.71 -2.57 11.96
N GLN A 133 -2.77 -2.37 12.74
CA GLN A 133 -4.04 -3.07 12.55
C GLN A 133 -5.03 -2.09 11.94
N PHE A 134 -5.66 -2.52 10.86
CA PHE A 134 -6.70 -1.76 10.20
C PHE A 134 -8.01 -2.53 10.23
N GLU A 135 -9.10 -1.80 10.27
CA GLU A 135 -10.45 -2.34 10.17
C GLU A 135 -11.24 -1.60 9.10
N THR A 136 -12.14 -2.31 8.43
CA THR A 136 -13.07 -1.73 7.47
C THR A 136 -14.51 -1.83 7.98
N SER A 137 -15.36 -0.90 7.54
CA SER A 137 -16.81 -1.06 7.62
C SER A 137 -17.46 -0.61 6.34
N VAL A 138 -18.60 -1.24 6.02
CA VAL A 138 -19.47 -0.82 4.93
C VAL A 138 -20.61 0.01 5.50
N GLU A 139 -20.71 1.28 5.10
CA GLU A 139 -21.78 2.19 5.51
C GLU A 139 -22.69 2.49 4.31
N SER A 140 -23.99 2.25 4.42
CA SER A 140 -24.94 2.59 3.35
C SER A 140 -25.37 4.05 3.42
N GLY A 141 -25.46 4.72 2.25
CA GLY A 141 -25.89 6.11 2.20
C GLY A 141 -26.10 6.63 0.78
N GLY A 142 -27.24 7.28 0.53
CA GLY A 142 -27.49 7.95 -0.76
C GLY A 142 -27.56 7.01 -1.98
N GLY A 143 -27.96 5.75 -1.79
CA GLY A 143 -28.09 4.74 -2.86
C GLY A 143 -26.79 4.03 -3.24
N GLN A 144 -25.74 4.18 -2.44
CA GLN A 144 -24.42 3.53 -2.61
C GLN A 144 -23.90 3.02 -1.27
N PHE A 145 -22.80 2.26 -1.33
CA PHE A 145 -22.10 1.72 -0.16
C PHE A 145 -20.73 2.38 -0.04
N LEU A 146 -20.42 2.91 1.14
CA LEU A 146 -19.15 3.56 1.45
C LEU A 146 -18.24 2.56 2.14
N LEU A 147 -17.04 2.35 1.60
CA LEU A 147 -16.00 1.59 2.27
C LEU A 147 -15.20 2.53 3.17
N VAL A 148 -15.26 2.30 4.47
CA VAL A 148 -14.61 3.13 5.50
C VAL A 148 -13.45 2.34 6.11
N LEU A 149 -12.25 2.90 6.09
CA LEU A 149 -11.05 2.35 6.73
C LEU A 149 -10.81 3.03 8.08
N ARG A 150 -10.36 2.27 9.09
CA ARG A 150 -10.02 2.72 10.44
C ARG A 150 -8.66 2.19 10.87
N ALA A 151 -7.96 2.97 11.70
CA ALA A 151 -6.71 2.61 12.38
C ALA A 151 -6.82 2.90 13.88
#